data_AF-A0AAN5CKV0-F1
#
_entry.id   AF-A0AAN5CKV0-F1
#
_cell.length_a   1.000
_cell.length_b   1.000
_cell.length_c   1.000
_cell.angle_alpha   90.00
_cell.angle_beta   90.00
_cell.angle_gamma   90.00
#
_symmetry.space_group_name_H-M   'P 1'
#
loop_
_entity.id
_entity.type
_entity.pdbx_description
1 polymer ?
#
loop_
_entity_poly.entity_id
_entity_poly.type
_entity_poly.pdbx_seq_one_letter_code
_entity_poly.pdbx_strand_id
1 'polypeptide(L)'
;MSSVFGEFERPIYIVNSIYVIITVLGMYMNTLIVIATVNTKSLHNSCNVLIAFCALCDVLHQTIPIFGLSAGSFVVLSIGIDRFLAALIPILLYAIGQYYLMFAYTIDRSVICIPPEAFHVYAKTLWSLSSCAVYVTAVLVYCAVWVILRKQHNISAMGKIFRSLFIIMVMVVLGWMLTMSGVMVATLVFHLEGMKMYFVHEAVGLFVNSSIALNYLVYYMT
;
A
#
# COMPACT_ATOMS: atom_id res chain seq x y z
N MET A 1 -26.36 -5.40 -28.43
CA MET A 1 -25.83 -5.06 -27.09
C MET A 1 -24.36 -4.70 -27.30
N SER A 2 -24.05 -3.41 -27.44
CA SER A 2 -22.66 -2.94 -27.47
C SER A 2 -22.03 -3.26 -26.11
N SER A 3 -20.85 -3.85 -26.08
CA SER A 3 -20.21 -4.18 -24.81
C SER A 3 -19.90 -2.90 -24.04
N VAL A 4 -20.16 -2.92 -22.73
CA VAL A 4 -19.97 -1.78 -21.82
C VAL A 4 -18.53 -1.24 -21.85
N PHE A 5 -17.57 -2.09 -22.23
CA PHE A 5 -16.14 -1.80 -22.22
C PHE A 5 -15.53 -1.57 -23.62
N GLY A 6 -16.28 -1.84 -24.70
CA GLY A 6 -15.83 -1.65 -26.07
C GLY A 6 -14.44 -2.25 -26.36
N GLU A 7 -13.55 -1.43 -26.94
CA GLU A 7 -12.17 -1.84 -27.28
C GLU A 7 -11.28 -2.14 -26.05
N PHE A 8 -11.66 -1.65 -24.87
CA PHE A 8 -10.91 -1.87 -23.62
C PHE A 8 -11.29 -3.17 -22.91
N GLU A 9 -12.28 -3.90 -23.41
CA GLU A 9 -12.82 -5.10 -22.76
C GLU A 9 -11.74 -6.17 -22.49
N ARG A 10 -11.02 -6.61 -23.53
CA ARG A 10 -9.95 -7.61 -23.38
C ARG A 10 -8.81 -7.16 -22.47
N PRO A 11 -8.19 -5.96 -22.65
CA PRO A 11 -7.08 -5.56 -21.79
C PRO A 11 -7.51 -5.37 -20.32
N ILE A 12 -8.73 -4.87 -20.06
CA ILE A 12 -9.27 -4.77 -18.70
C ILE A 12 -9.41 -6.16 -18.08
N TYR A 13 -9.97 -7.15 -18.79
CA TYR A 13 -10.09 -8.51 -18.24
C TYR A 13 -8.74 -9.14 -17.92
N ILE A 14 -7.72 -8.93 -18.75
CA ILE A 14 -6.37 -9.46 -18.50
C ILE A 14 -5.79 -8.82 -17.24
N VAL A 15 -5.82 -7.50 -17.13
CA VAL A 15 -5.29 -6.77 -15.96
C VAL A 15 -6.04 -7.19 -14.69
N ASN A 16 -7.37 -7.24 -14.73
CA ASN A 16 -8.19 -7.64 -13.58
C ASN A 16 -7.92 -9.09 -13.17
N SER A 17 -7.73 -10.00 -14.13
CA SER A 17 -7.39 -11.40 -13.82
C SER A 17 -6.04 -11.49 -13.10
N ILE A 18 -5.04 -10.77 -13.58
CA ILE A 18 -3.72 -10.69 -12.91
C ILE A 18 -3.86 -10.09 -11.52
N TYR A 19 -4.62 -9.00 -11.40
CA TYR A 19 -4.88 -8.32 -10.13
C TYR A 19 -5.48 -9.29 -9.11
N VAL A 20 -6.56 -9.99 -9.47
CA VAL A 20 -7.25 -10.95 -8.60
C VAL A 20 -6.33 -12.10 -8.21
N ILE A 21 -5.54 -12.65 -9.14
CA ILE A 21 -4.58 -13.73 -8.82
C ILE A 21 -3.57 -13.26 -7.77
N ILE A 22 -3.00 -12.08 -7.94
CA ILE A 22 -2.05 -11.49 -6.99
C ILE A 22 -2.72 -11.23 -5.64
N THR A 23 -3.95 -10.71 -5.64
CA THR A 23 -4.71 -10.46 -4.42
C THR A 23 -5.00 -11.75 -3.66
N VAL A 24 -5.45 -12.82 -4.33
CA VAL A 24 -5.71 -14.12 -3.69
C VAL A 24 -4.43 -14.73 -3.12
N LEU A 25 -3.33 -14.70 -3.88
CA LEU A 25 -2.03 -15.17 -3.41
C LEU A 25 -1.54 -14.35 -2.21
N GLY A 26 -1.64 -13.02 -2.28
CA GLY A 26 -1.27 -12.12 -1.20
C GLY A 26 -2.07 -12.38 0.07
N MET A 27 -3.39 -12.51 -0.04
CA MET A 27 -4.27 -12.80 1.10
C MET A 27 -3.89 -14.12 1.77
N TYR A 28 -3.68 -15.17 0.97
CA TYR A 28 -3.28 -16.47 1.47
C TYR A 28 -1.93 -16.41 2.20
N MET A 29 -0.92 -15.83 1.55
CA MET A 29 0.44 -15.77 2.07
C MET A 29 0.56 -14.88 3.32
N ASN A 30 -0.10 -13.73 3.34
CA ASN A 30 -0.12 -12.85 4.52
C ASN A 30 -0.91 -13.48 5.69
N THR A 31 -1.98 -14.24 5.40
CA THR A 31 -2.69 -15.02 6.42
C THR A 31 -1.79 -16.08 7.05
N LEU A 32 -0.92 -16.74 6.27
CA LEU A 32 0.07 -17.68 6.83
C LEU A 32 1.05 -17.01 7.78
N ILE A 33 1.49 -15.76 7.52
CA ILE A 33 2.32 -15.00 8.47
C ILE A 33 1.58 -14.80 9.79
N VAL A 34 0.33 -14.34 9.72
CA VAL A 34 -0.50 -14.09 10.91
C VAL A 34 -0.68 -15.37 11.72
N ILE A 35 -1.07 -16.47 11.07
CA ILE A 35 -1.28 -17.77 11.71
C ILE A 35 0.03 -18.29 12.32
N ALA A 36 1.15 -18.22 11.59
CA ALA A 36 2.44 -18.67 12.08
C ALA A 36 2.88 -17.90 13.33
N THR A 37 2.73 -16.57 13.32
CA THR A 37 3.05 -15.75 14.48
C THR A 37 2.16 -16.06 15.67
N VAL A 38 0.84 -16.18 15.49
CA VAL A 38 -0.11 -16.46 16.60
C VAL A 38 0.11 -17.85 17.22
N ASN A 39 0.41 -18.86 16.40
CA ASN A 39 0.54 -20.24 16.87
C ASN A 39 1.91 -20.55 17.49
N THR A 40 2.94 -19.78 17.14
CA THR A 40 4.33 -20.08 17.50
C THR A 40 4.83 -19.13 18.58
N LYS A 41 4.79 -19.56 19.85
CA LYS A 41 5.23 -18.72 20.99
C LYS A 41 6.67 -18.21 20.87
N SER A 42 7.56 -18.96 20.21
CA SER A 42 8.95 -18.51 19.98
C SER A 42 9.05 -17.34 19.00
N LEU A 43 8.00 -17.06 18.22
CA LEU A 43 7.92 -15.90 17.32
C LEU A 43 7.33 -14.66 17.99
N HIS A 44 6.88 -14.70 19.25
CA HIS A 44 6.26 -13.54 19.93
C HIS A 44 7.28 -12.52 20.46
N ASN A 45 8.15 -12.01 19.58
CA ASN A 45 8.95 -10.81 19.85
C ASN A 45 8.29 -9.58 19.19
N SER A 46 8.61 -8.38 19.66
CA SER A 46 7.98 -7.14 19.17
C SER A 46 8.05 -6.99 17.64
N CYS A 47 9.17 -7.37 17.04
CA CYS A 47 9.39 -7.28 15.60
C CYS A 47 8.45 -8.20 14.80
N ASN A 48 8.36 -9.47 15.18
CA ASN A 48 7.51 -10.44 14.52
C ASN A 48 6.02 -10.15 14.72
N VAL A 49 5.63 -9.59 15.88
CA VAL A 49 4.27 -9.11 16.14
C VAL A 49 3.92 -7.95 15.20
N LEU A 50 4.84 -7.01 14.98
CA LEU A 50 4.65 -5.93 14.01
C LEU A 50 4.51 -6.45 12.58
N ILE A 51 5.30 -7.46 12.20
CA ILE A 51 5.19 -8.10 10.88
C ILE A 51 3.82 -8.78 10.70
N ALA A 52 3.36 -9.50 11.71
CA ALA A 52 2.03 -10.11 11.69
C ALA A 52 0.92 -9.05 11.62
N PHE A 53 1.05 -7.94 12.33
CA PHE A 53 0.10 -6.83 12.24
C PHE A 53 0.09 -6.17 10.85
N CYS A 54 1.27 -5.97 10.24
CA CYS A 54 1.38 -5.51 8.86
C CYS A 54 0.68 -6.47 7.88
N ALA A 55 0.97 -7.76 7.98
CA ALA A 55 0.34 -8.79 7.16
C ALA A 55 -1.19 -8.81 7.34
N LEU A 56 -1.70 -8.62 8.57
CA LEU A 56 -3.12 -8.48 8.83
C LEU A 56 -3.70 -7.24 8.13
N CYS A 57 -3.03 -6.08 8.22
CA CYS A 57 -3.45 -4.88 7.51
C CYS A 57 -3.45 -5.05 5.99
N ASP A 58 -2.50 -5.79 5.43
CA ASP A 58 -2.46 -6.09 3.99
C ASP A 58 -3.63 -6.98 3.57
N VAL A 59 -4.01 -7.98 4.38
CA VAL A 59 -5.22 -8.79 4.16
C VAL A 59 -6.48 -7.91 4.20
N LEU A 60 -6.57 -7.00 5.17
CA LEU A 60 -7.69 -6.05 5.26
C LEU A 60 -7.74 -5.10 4.06
N HIS A 61 -6.58 -4.64 3.58
CA HIS A 61 -6.47 -3.82 2.38
C HIS A 61 -6.93 -4.55 1.12
N GLN A 62 -6.56 -5.83 0.97
CA GLN A 62 -6.93 -6.66 -0.16
C GLN A 62 -8.40 -7.10 -0.14
N THR A 63 -9.01 -7.24 1.04
CA THR A 63 -10.43 -7.63 1.20
C THR A 63 -11.39 -6.46 1.15
N ILE A 64 -11.00 -5.29 1.68
CA ILE A 64 -11.86 -4.09 1.75
C ILE A 64 -11.07 -2.88 1.24
N PRO A 65 -11.09 -2.61 -0.08
CA PRO A 65 -10.29 -1.55 -0.70
C PRO A 65 -10.51 -0.15 -0.08
N ILE A 66 -11.69 0.11 0.49
CA ILE A 66 -12.06 1.41 1.07
C ILE A 66 -11.62 1.55 2.54
N PHE A 67 -11.58 0.47 3.32
CA PHE A 67 -11.22 0.53 4.75
C PHE A 67 -9.73 0.32 5.02
N GLY A 68 -9.02 -0.44 4.17
CA GLY A 68 -7.60 -0.75 4.37
C GLY A 68 -6.61 0.25 3.76
N LEU A 69 -7.05 1.14 2.84
CA LEU A 69 -6.21 2.09 2.11
C LEU A 69 -5.43 3.07 3.02
N SER A 70 -5.93 3.33 4.23
CA SER A 70 -5.30 4.26 5.17
C SER A 70 -4.52 3.59 6.30
N ALA A 71 -4.80 2.31 6.60
CA ALA A 71 -4.12 1.59 7.68
C ALA A 71 -2.79 0.98 7.22
N GLY A 72 -2.77 0.25 6.09
CA GLY A 72 -1.59 -0.48 5.60
C GLY A 72 -0.40 0.43 5.25
N SER A 73 -0.65 1.57 4.59
CA SER A 73 0.36 2.55 4.18
C SER A 73 1.20 3.11 5.33
N PHE A 74 0.67 3.11 6.55
CA PHE A 74 1.31 3.67 7.73
C PHE A 74 1.82 2.62 8.73
N VAL A 75 1.24 1.42 8.77
CA VAL A 75 1.84 0.30 9.53
C VAL A 75 3.22 -0.01 8.99
N VAL A 76 3.36 0.08 7.67
CA VAL A 76 4.62 0.06 6.94
C VAL A 76 5.54 1.16 7.48
N LEU A 77 5.18 2.45 7.42
CA LEU A 77 5.98 3.57 8.02
C LEU A 77 6.36 3.36 9.50
N SER A 78 5.55 2.63 10.27
CA SER A 78 5.73 2.37 11.71
C SER A 78 6.78 1.30 12.01
N ILE A 79 7.15 0.45 11.04
CA ILE A 79 8.23 -0.54 11.18
C ILE A 79 9.62 0.14 11.23
N GLY A 80 9.75 1.35 10.67
CA GLY A 80 11.02 2.08 10.55
C GLY A 80 11.36 3.00 11.72
N ILE A 81 10.38 3.32 12.56
CA ILE A 81 10.56 4.21 13.70
C ILE A 81 10.01 3.49 14.92
N ASP A 82 10.89 2.85 15.69
CA ASP A 82 10.53 2.35 17.01
C ASP A 82 10.18 3.54 17.92
N ARG A 83 8.89 3.85 17.97
CA ARG A 83 8.10 4.42 19.07
C ARG A 83 6.66 4.59 18.58
N PHE A 84 5.85 3.57 18.85
CA PHE A 84 4.41 3.46 18.61
C PHE A 84 3.59 4.73 18.95
N LEU A 85 4.08 5.58 19.86
CA LEU A 85 3.41 6.83 20.27
C LEU A 85 3.77 8.06 19.41
N ALA A 86 4.98 8.13 18.84
CA ALA A 86 5.38 9.27 18.01
C ALA A 86 4.80 9.18 16.59
N ALA A 87 4.49 7.97 16.12
CA ALA A 87 3.97 7.70 14.79
C ALA A 87 2.43 7.74 14.71
N LEU A 88 1.70 7.43 15.80
CA LEU A 88 0.24 7.36 15.77
C LEU A 88 -0.42 8.70 15.39
N ILE A 89 0.14 9.82 15.85
CA ILE A 89 -0.43 11.15 15.59
C ILE A 89 -0.40 11.49 14.08
N PRO A 90 0.74 11.39 13.37
CA PRO A 90 0.77 11.55 11.91
C PRO A 90 -0.21 10.67 11.15
N ILE A 91 -0.40 9.41 11.60
CA ILE A 91 -1.30 8.43 10.96
C ILE A 91 -2.75 8.89 11.08
N LEU A 92 -3.16 9.24 12.29
CA LEU A 92 -4.53 9.68 12.56
C LEU A 92 -4.81 11.00 11.83
N LEU A 93 -3.87 11.95 11.84
CA LEU A 93 -4.04 13.22 11.13
C LEU A 93 -4.17 13.02 9.62
N TYR A 94 -3.34 12.15 9.02
CA TYR A 94 -3.45 11.86 7.60
C TYR A 94 -4.77 11.16 7.27
N ALA A 95 -5.14 10.12 8.02
CA ALA A 95 -6.38 9.40 7.81
C ALA A 95 -7.60 10.32 7.93
N ILE A 96 -7.65 11.15 8.98
CA ILE A 96 -8.69 12.17 9.16
C ILE A 96 -8.71 13.15 7.98
N GLY A 97 -7.54 13.59 7.50
CA GLY A 97 -7.42 14.45 6.32
C GLY A 97 -8.00 13.80 5.06
N GLN A 98 -7.75 12.51 4.82
CA GLN A 98 -8.31 11.80 3.68
C GLN A 98 -9.82 11.64 3.77
N TYR A 99 -10.34 11.24 4.94
CA TYR A 99 -11.79 11.17 5.15
C TYR A 99 -12.45 12.54 4.99
N TYR A 100 -11.83 13.60 5.51
CA TYR A 100 -12.31 14.96 5.32
C TYR A 100 -12.38 15.33 3.84
N LEU A 101 -11.35 15.01 3.04
CA LEU A 101 -11.38 15.24 1.59
C LEU A 101 -12.51 14.48 0.88
N MET A 102 -12.78 13.23 1.29
CA MET A 102 -13.89 12.45 0.76
C MET A 102 -15.24 13.10 1.07
N PHE A 103 -15.49 13.43 2.34
CA PHE A 103 -16.78 13.98 2.78
C PHE A 103 -17.01 15.42 2.29
N ALA A 104 -16.00 16.29 2.35
CA ALA A 104 -16.14 17.70 1.99
C ALA A 104 -16.39 17.93 0.49
N TYR A 105 -15.96 16.99 -0.37
CA TYR A 105 -16.09 17.06 -1.82
C TYR A 105 -17.01 15.97 -2.39
N THR A 106 -17.87 15.35 -1.57
CA THR A 106 -18.83 14.34 -2.03
C THR A 106 -19.84 14.95 -3.01
N ILE A 107 -20.03 14.30 -4.16
CA ILE A 107 -21.03 14.68 -5.17
C ILE A 107 -21.85 13.44 -5.52
N ASP A 108 -23.18 13.56 -5.47
CA ASP A 108 -24.10 12.48 -5.85
C ASP A 108 -23.97 12.16 -7.35
N ARG A 109 -23.21 11.11 -7.67
CA ARG A 109 -23.07 10.58 -9.02
C ARG A 109 -22.83 9.08 -8.98
N SER A 110 -23.27 8.36 -10.00
CA SER A 110 -22.89 6.95 -10.17
C SER A 110 -21.42 6.86 -10.52
N VAL A 111 -20.63 6.14 -9.71
CA VAL A 111 -19.21 5.87 -9.95
C VAL A 111 -18.95 4.38 -10.07
N ILE A 112 -17.83 4.04 -10.72
CA ILE A 112 -17.30 2.68 -10.68
C ILE A 112 -16.79 2.43 -9.25
N CYS A 113 -17.07 1.25 -8.71
CA CYS A 113 -16.71 0.88 -7.33
C CYS A 113 -15.21 0.60 -7.21
N ILE A 114 -14.40 1.66 -7.26
CA ILE A 114 -12.95 1.62 -7.05
C ILE A 114 -12.52 2.72 -6.07
N PRO A 115 -11.47 2.50 -5.24
CA PRO A 115 -11.07 3.46 -4.22
C PRO A 115 -10.78 4.89 -4.72
N PRO A 116 -10.08 5.10 -5.86
CA PRO A 116 -9.83 6.45 -6.35
C PRO A 116 -11.11 7.23 -6.70
N GLU A 117 -12.18 6.53 -7.12
CA GLU A 117 -13.45 7.17 -7.46
C GLU A 117 -14.23 7.69 -6.24
N ALA A 118 -13.83 7.29 -5.03
CA ALA A 118 -14.34 7.88 -3.79
C ALA A 118 -13.85 9.34 -3.61
N PHE A 119 -12.79 9.74 -4.31
CA PHE A 119 -12.31 11.12 -4.34
C PHE A 119 -12.78 11.83 -5.62
N HIS A 120 -13.54 12.90 -5.46
CA HIS A 120 -14.06 13.67 -6.60
C HIS A 120 -13.11 14.78 -7.04
N VAL A 121 -12.89 14.87 -8.36
CA VAL A 121 -12.22 15.99 -9.07
C VAL A 121 -10.96 16.47 -8.33
N TYR A 122 -11.05 17.59 -7.59
CA TYR A 122 -9.95 18.20 -6.88
C TYR A 122 -9.45 17.36 -5.69
N ALA A 123 -10.35 16.66 -4.99
CA ALA A 123 -10.01 15.77 -3.89
C ALA A 123 -9.13 14.61 -4.36
N LYS A 124 -9.31 14.12 -5.60
CA LYS A 124 -8.49 13.03 -6.17
C LYS A 124 -7.04 13.48 -6.37
N THR A 125 -6.85 14.69 -6.92
CA THR A 125 -5.52 15.27 -7.10
C THR A 125 -4.83 15.55 -5.76
N LEU A 126 -5.55 16.11 -4.79
CA LEU A 126 -5.02 16.33 -3.43
C LEU A 126 -4.64 15.03 -2.74
N TRP A 127 -5.51 14.01 -2.81
CA TRP A 127 -5.22 12.69 -2.27
C TRP A 127 -3.95 12.08 -2.90
N SER A 128 -3.85 12.10 -4.22
CA SER A 128 -2.67 11.57 -4.93
C SER A 128 -1.40 12.33 -4.58
N LEU A 129 -1.45 13.67 -4.52
CA LEU A 129 -0.30 14.51 -4.20
C LEU A 129 0.16 14.31 -2.75
N SER A 130 -0.79 14.33 -1.80
CA SER A 130 -0.52 14.10 -0.38
C SER A 130 0.07 12.70 -0.15
N SER A 131 -0.42 11.69 -0.87
CA SER A 131 0.11 10.33 -0.84
C SER A 131 1.56 10.28 -1.34
N CYS A 132 1.85 10.88 -2.51
CA CYS A 132 3.22 10.96 -3.03
C CYS A 132 4.18 11.62 -2.03
N ALA A 133 3.76 12.74 -1.40
CA ALA A 133 4.58 13.42 -0.41
C ALA A 133 4.91 12.52 0.79
N VAL A 134 3.91 11.81 1.33
CA VAL A 134 4.10 10.85 2.43
C VAL A 134 5.09 9.76 2.05
N TYR A 135 4.96 9.15 0.87
CA TYR A 135 5.85 8.07 0.45
C TYR A 135 7.27 8.55 0.17
N VAL A 136 7.46 9.75 -0.38
CA VAL A 136 8.80 10.36 -0.51
C VAL A 136 9.42 10.60 0.86
N THR A 137 8.67 11.18 1.81
CA THR A 137 9.14 11.35 3.19
C THR A 137 9.51 10.00 3.83
N ALA A 138 8.70 8.97 3.62
CA ALA A 138 8.99 7.62 4.09
C ALA A 138 10.35 7.13 3.57
N VAL A 139 10.59 7.19 2.26
CA VAL A 139 11.89 6.79 1.66
C VAL A 139 13.06 7.52 2.33
N LEU A 140 12.95 8.84 2.52
CA LEU A 140 14.01 9.63 3.15
C LEU A 140 14.29 9.18 4.59
N VAL A 141 13.24 8.93 5.37
CA VAL A 141 13.37 8.43 6.75
C VAL A 141 14.02 7.05 6.76
N TYR A 142 13.59 6.11 5.91
CA TYR A 142 14.17 4.77 5.84
C TYR A 142 15.64 4.80 5.40
N CYS A 143 16.00 5.66 4.46
CA CYS A 143 17.39 5.89 4.08
C CYS A 143 18.22 6.41 5.27
N ALA A 144 17.69 7.38 6.04
CA ALA A 144 18.38 7.91 7.22
C ALA A 144 18.56 6.83 8.30
N VAL A 145 17.50 6.06 8.60
CA VAL A 145 17.53 4.95 9.56
C VAL A 145 18.54 3.89 9.13
N TRP A 146 18.58 3.54 7.85
CA TRP A 146 19.56 2.60 7.30
C TRP A 146 21.01 3.09 7.52
N VAL A 147 21.29 4.36 7.22
CA VAL A 147 22.62 4.96 7.43
C VAL A 147 23.00 4.96 8.91
N ILE A 148 22.07 5.29 9.81
CA ILE A 148 22.31 5.29 11.26
C ILE A 148 22.60 3.87 11.76
N LEU A 149 21.80 2.89 11.34
CA LEU A 149 21.95 1.50 11.77
C LEU A 149 23.25 0.89 11.24
N ARG A 150 23.67 1.22 10.01
CA ARG A 150 24.96 0.78 9.46
C ARG A 150 26.16 1.30 10.25
N LYS A 151 25.99 2.39 11.01
CA LYS A 151 27.02 2.92 11.92
C LYS A 151 27.04 2.23 13.28
N GLN A 152 26.03 1.44 13.63
CA GLN A 152 26.01 0.69 14.89
C GLN A 152 26.78 -0.63 14.78
N HIS A 153 27.70 -0.85 15.73
CA HIS A 153 28.57 -2.04 15.79
C HIS A 153 27.79 -3.37 15.92
N ASN A 154 26.53 -3.32 16.37
CA ASN A 154 25.70 -4.50 16.65
C ASN A 154 24.77 -4.90 15.49
N ILE A 155 24.90 -4.29 14.30
CA ILE A 155 24.04 -4.59 13.14
C ILE A 155 24.18 -6.05 12.65
N SER A 156 25.34 -6.67 12.89
CA SER A 156 25.61 -8.08 12.56
C SER A 156 24.75 -9.06 13.38
N ALA A 157 24.39 -8.71 14.62
CA ALA A 157 23.52 -9.53 15.47
C ALA A 157 22.02 -9.43 15.11
N MET A 158 21.60 -8.30 14.52
CA MET A 158 20.21 -8.03 14.12
C MET A 158 19.95 -8.28 12.61
N GLY A 159 20.95 -8.81 11.89
CA GLY A 159 21.09 -8.60 10.45
C GLY A 159 20.05 -9.24 9.53
N LYS A 160 19.44 -10.38 9.90
CA LYS A 160 18.47 -11.06 9.01
C LYS A 160 17.08 -10.43 9.07
N ILE A 161 16.47 -10.41 10.26
CA ILE A 161 15.11 -9.91 10.46
C ILE A 161 15.00 -8.43 10.05
N PHE A 162 15.97 -7.61 10.45
CA PHE A 162 15.99 -6.20 10.08
C PHE A 162 16.15 -5.99 8.57
N ARG A 163 16.92 -6.85 7.89
CA ARG A 163 17.08 -6.81 6.43
C ARG A 163 15.77 -7.15 5.72
N SER A 164 15.09 -8.21 6.13
CA SER A 164 13.80 -8.61 5.54
C SER A 164 12.75 -7.52 5.73
N LEU A 165 12.68 -6.93 6.93
CA LEU A 165 11.84 -5.76 7.20
C LEU A 165 12.17 -4.59 6.27
N PHE A 166 13.44 -4.21 6.17
CA PHE A 166 13.84 -3.10 5.31
C PHE A 166 13.47 -3.33 3.84
N ILE A 167 13.62 -4.55 3.32
CA ILE A 167 13.25 -4.87 1.94
C ILE A 167 11.74 -4.79 1.75
N ILE A 168 10.95 -5.40 2.64
CA ILE A 168 9.47 -5.31 2.63
C ILE A 168 9.04 -3.84 2.59
N MET A 169 9.64 -3.04 3.46
CA MET A 169 9.37 -1.62 3.58
C MET A 169 9.63 -0.84 2.30
N VAL A 170 10.81 -1.02 1.70
CA VAL A 170 11.17 -0.38 0.43
C VAL A 170 10.23 -0.82 -0.68
N MET A 171 9.89 -2.11 -0.77
CA MET A 171 8.99 -2.62 -1.80
C MET A 171 7.60 -1.99 -1.71
N VAL A 172 7.01 -1.93 -0.52
CA VAL A 172 5.67 -1.35 -0.34
C VAL A 172 5.66 0.15 -0.62
N VAL A 173 6.66 0.89 -0.12
CA VAL A 173 6.76 2.34 -0.36
C VAL A 173 6.96 2.64 -1.86
N LEU A 174 7.82 1.89 -2.55
CA LEU A 174 8.01 2.03 -3.99
C LEU A 174 6.76 1.63 -4.79
N GLY A 175 6.08 0.54 -4.39
CA GLY A 175 4.85 0.09 -5.02
C GLY A 175 3.77 1.18 -4.99
N TRP A 176 3.53 1.74 -3.81
CA TRP A 176 2.60 2.86 -3.64
C TRP A 176 3.03 4.13 -4.38
N MET A 177 4.31 4.49 -4.34
CA MET A 177 4.84 5.66 -5.03
C MET A 177 4.64 5.54 -6.55
N LEU A 178 4.88 4.36 -7.13
CA LEU A 178 4.65 4.09 -8.55
C LEU A 178 3.16 4.17 -8.90
N THR A 179 2.29 3.60 -8.06
CA THR A 179 0.82 3.69 -8.24
C THR A 179 0.35 5.14 -8.24
N MET A 180 0.72 5.94 -7.23
CA MET A 180 0.27 7.34 -7.12
C MET A 180 0.87 8.23 -8.20
N SER A 181 2.14 8.04 -8.54
CA SER A 181 2.79 8.78 -9.64
C SER A 181 2.15 8.44 -10.98
N GLY A 182 1.82 7.17 -11.23
CA GLY A 182 1.11 6.73 -12.43
C GLY A 182 -0.27 7.37 -12.57
N VAL A 183 -1.04 7.40 -11.48
CA VAL A 183 -2.34 8.10 -11.44
C VAL A 183 -2.18 9.59 -11.70
N MET A 184 -1.17 10.24 -11.10
CA MET A 184 -0.93 11.66 -11.26
C MET A 184 -0.52 12.02 -12.69
N VAL A 185 0.39 11.25 -13.30
CA VAL A 185 0.79 11.44 -14.71
C VAL A 185 -0.40 11.25 -15.65
N ALA A 186 -1.21 10.22 -15.43
CA ALA A 186 -2.43 9.97 -16.21
C ALA A 186 -3.44 11.11 -16.12
N THR A 187 -3.59 11.71 -14.94
CA THR A 187 -4.53 12.81 -14.69
C THR A 187 -4.01 14.16 -15.21
N LEU A 188 -2.76 14.51 -14.88
CA LEU A 188 -2.23 15.86 -15.11
C LEU A 188 -1.56 16.04 -16.46
N VAL A 189 -0.96 14.99 -17.02
CA VAL A 189 -0.21 15.06 -18.29
C VAL A 189 -1.08 14.58 -19.45
N PHE A 190 -1.74 13.44 -19.27
CA PHE A 190 -2.52 12.81 -20.33
C PHE A 190 -4.02 13.15 -20.29
N HIS A 191 -4.49 13.85 -19.24
CA HIS A 191 -5.89 14.24 -19.05
C HIS A 191 -6.86 13.08 -19.30
N LEU A 192 -6.53 11.89 -18.80
CA LEU A 192 -7.33 10.69 -19.01
C LEU A 192 -8.58 10.73 -18.13
N GLU A 193 -9.72 10.38 -18.75
CA GLU A 193 -11.03 10.33 -18.08
C GLU A 193 -11.79 9.04 -18.44
N GLY A 194 -12.85 8.75 -17.68
CA GLY A 194 -13.74 7.62 -17.91
C GLY A 194 -13.02 6.26 -17.95
N MET A 195 -13.31 5.45 -18.97
CA MET A 195 -12.81 4.08 -19.08
C MET A 195 -11.29 3.97 -19.27
N LYS A 196 -10.66 4.98 -19.90
CA LYS A 196 -9.20 5.03 -20.03
C LYS A 196 -8.55 5.21 -18.68
N MET A 197 -9.11 6.08 -17.85
CA MET A 197 -8.63 6.31 -16.50
C MET A 197 -8.86 5.11 -15.59
N TYR A 198 -10.00 4.43 -15.74
CA TYR A 198 -10.28 3.15 -15.07
C TYR A 198 -9.21 2.10 -15.40
N PHE A 199 -8.91 1.87 -16.68
CA PHE A 199 -7.88 0.93 -17.09
C PHE A 199 -6.51 1.28 -16.48
N VAL A 200 -6.14 2.57 -16.48
CA VAL A 200 -4.89 3.01 -15.87
C VAL A 200 -4.86 2.77 -14.37
N HIS A 201 -5.95 3.06 -13.65
CA HIS A 201 -6.06 2.80 -12.22
C HIS A 201 -5.80 1.32 -11.88
N GLU A 202 -6.39 0.39 -12.63
CA GLU A 202 -6.17 -1.04 -12.46
C GLU A 202 -4.72 -1.43 -12.80
N ALA A 203 -4.19 -0.93 -13.91
CA ALA A 203 -2.84 -1.25 -14.37
C ALA A 203 -1.75 -0.74 -13.40
N VAL A 204 -1.84 0.50 -12.95
CA VAL A 204 -0.87 1.07 -11.99
C VAL A 204 -1.14 0.57 -10.56
N GLY A 205 -2.35 0.11 -10.26
CA GLY A 205 -2.70 -0.56 -9.02
C GLY A 205 -1.99 -1.91 -8.84
N LEU A 206 -1.53 -2.54 -9.94
CA LEU A 206 -0.75 -3.78 -9.87
C LEU A 206 0.57 -3.60 -9.11
N PHE A 207 1.19 -2.41 -9.13
CA PHE A 207 2.44 -2.16 -8.41
C PHE A 207 2.27 -2.31 -6.90
N VAL A 208 1.29 -1.59 -6.33
CA VAL A 208 0.98 -1.73 -4.91
C VAL A 208 0.49 -3.14 -4.57
N ASN A 209 -0.41 -3.72 -5.37
CA ASN A 209 -0.97 -5.05 -5.09
C ASN A 209 0.11 -6.13 -5.08
N SER A 210 1.08 -6.05 -6.01
CA SER A 210 2.24 -6.94 -6.03
C SER A 210 3.13 -6.71 -4.81
N SER A 211 3.39 -5.46 -4.44
CA SER A 211 4.28 -5.14 -3.31
C SER A 211 3.78 -5.73 -1.98
N ILE A 212 2.48 -5.62 -1.70
CA ILE A 212 1.87 -6.14 -0.46
C ILE A 212 1.70 -7.67 -0.48
N ALA A 213 1.61 -8.28 -1.68
CA ALA A 213 1.53 -9.73 -1.82
C ALA A 213 2.88 -10.45 -1.61
N LEU A 214 3.99 -9.75 -1.84
CA LEU A 214 5.34 -10.34 -1.80
C LEU A 214 5.94 -10.39 -0.39
N ASN A 215 5.26 -9.83 0.63
CA ASN A 215 5.76 -9.73 2.00
C ASN A 215 6.18 -11.09 2.60
N TYR A 216 5.38 -12.13 2.38
CA TYR A 216 5.71 -13.50 2.81
C TYR A 216 7.00 -14.03 2.19
N LEU A 217 7.17 -13.86 0.87
CA LEU A 217 8.36 -14.38 0.17
C LEU A 217 9.61 -13.67 0.67
N VAL A 218 9.56 -12.33 0.81
CA VAL A 218 10.69 -11.57 1.33
C VAL A 218 11.02 -11.95 2.77
N TYR A 219 10.01 -12.13 3.62
CA TYR A 219 10.19 -12.49 5.03
C TYR A 219 10.86 -13.85 5.21
N TYR A 220 10.46 -14.86 4.44
CA TYR A 220 10.99 -16.23 4.60
C TYR A 220 12.21 -16.56 3.72
N MET A 221 12.46 -15.83 2.63
CA MET A 221 13.61 -16.09 1.74
C MET A 221 14.86 -15.26 2.06
N THR A 222 14.75 -14.25 2.92
CA THR A 222 15.84 -13.31 3.26
C THR A 222 16.38 -13.56 4.67
#